data_AF-B5LGD9-F1
#
_entry.id   AF-B5LGD9-F1
#
_cell.length_a   1.000
_cell.length_b   1.000
_cell.length_c   1.000
_cell.angle_alpha   90.00
_cell.angle_beta   90.00
_cell.angle_gamma   90.00
#
_symmetry.space_group_name_H-M   'P 1'
#
loop_
_entity.id
_entity.type
_entity.pdbx_description
1 polymer ?
#
loop_
_entity_poly.entity_id
_entity_poly.type
_entity_poly.pdbx_seq_one_letter_code
_entity_poly.pdbx_strand_id
1 'polypeptide(L)'
;GKKIKDKTEKESKHERQLRGDLSRAKFCDAFCGVVGNRYYTYTDPCYLNHRFYTNIKDSSVEGRNPCFGRYKDRFGENAESYCNSDKIRDNGERSAGGACAPFRRQNMCDRNLEYLINENTKTTHDLLGNVLVTAKYEGESIVNSYTNSGTLNVCIGLARSFADIGDIVRGRDMFKPNDKVEKGLREVFRKIHEGLGTPEKDYYKDDGSGNHVKLREAWWNVNRDQVWKALTCNAPDNVNYFRKYSDGSSNFSSEGKCGHKEGSPLTNLDYVPQFLRW
;
A
#
# COMPACT_ATOMS: atom_id res chain seq x y z
N GLY A 1 15.74 -2.94 -7.24
CA GLY A 1 15.63 -3.60 -5.93
C GLY A 1 16.60 -3.02 -4.93
N LYS A 2 17.35 -3.87 -4.21
CA LYS A 2 18.23 -3.49 -3.07
C LYS A 2 19.15 -2.30 -3.34
N LYS A 3 19.94 -2.33 -4.43
CA LYS A 3 20.84 -1.21 -4.78
C LYS A 3 20.13 0.15 -4.90
N ILE A 4 18.89 0.14 -5.43
CA ILE A 4 18.08 1.36 -5.59
C ILE A 4 17.54 1.81 -4.22
N LYS A 5 17.03 0.87 -3.42
CA LYS A 5 16.61 1.13 -2.03
C LYS A 5 17.73 1.79 -1.23
N ASP A 6 18.89 1.13 -1.16
CA ASP A 6 20.03 1.59 -0.37
C ASP A 6 20.53 2.97 -0.84
N LYS A 7 20.46 3.26 -2.14
CA LYS A 7 20.76 4.59 -2.68
C LYS A 7 19.74 5.63 -2.22
N THR A 8 18.45 5.30 -2.30
CA THR A 8 17.36 6.21 -1.92
C THR A 8 17.42 6.55 -0.43
N GLU A 9 17.68 5.55 0.43
CA GLU A 9 17.84 5.76 1.88
C GLU A 9 19.04 6.65 2.22
N LYS A 10 20.14 6.55 1.48
CA LYS A 10 21.33 7.41 1.68
C LYS A 10 21.10 8.87 1.28
N GLU A 11 20.26 9.12 0.28
CA GLU A 11 20.01 10.46 -0.26
C GLU A 11 18.87 11.20 0.45
N SER A 12 18.05 10.47 1.21
CA SER A 12 16.87 10.98 1.90
C SER A 12 17.23 11.86 3.10
N LYS A 13 16.44 12.93 3.30
CA LYS A 13 16.56 13.88 4.42
C LYS A 13 15.16 14.19 4.96
N HIS A 14 15.06 14.69 6.18
CA HIS A 14 13.78 15.08 6.81
C HIS A 14 12.75 13.95 6.95
N GLU A 15 13.23 12.72 7.12
CA GLU A 15 12.41 11.51 7.20
C GLU A 15 11.51 11.44 8.43
N ARG A 16 11.99 11.98 9.57
CA ARG A 16 11.32 11.89 10.87
C ARG A 16 9.92 12.50 10.83
N GLN A 17 9.75 13.58 10.07
CA GLN A 17 8.51 14.32 9.90
C GLN A 17 7.47 13.53 9.08
N LEU A 18 7.93 12.57 8.27
CA LEU A 18 7.10 11.75 7.39
C LEU A 18 6.73 10.41 8.03
N ARG A 19 7.41 10.01 9.11
CA ARG A 19 7.09 8.78 9.85
C ARG A 19 5.69 8.90 10.47
N GLY A 20 4.77 8.06 10.01
CA GLY A 20 3.44 7.97 10.55
C GLY A 20 3.44 7.23 11.90
N ASP A 21 2.42 7.54 12.70
CA ASP A 21 2.15 6.96 14.00
C ASP A 21 0.68 6.57 13.99
N LEU A 22 0.43 5.26 13.99
CA LEU A 22 -0.91 4.71 13.82
C LEU A 22 -1.88 5.18 14.91
N SER A 23 -1.40 5.40 16.13
CA SER A 23 -2.25 5.82 17.26
C SER A 23 -2.87 7.21 17.06
N ARG A 24 -2.22 8.05 16.23
CA ARG A 24 -2.64 9.42 15.92
C ARG A 24 -3.56 9.51 14.69
N ALA A 25 -3.79 8.40 14.00
CA ALA A 25 -4.64 8.35 12.81
C ALA A 25 -6.11 8.57 13.18
N LYS A 26 -6.77 9.47 12.46
CA LYS A 26 -8.20 9.76 12.62
C LYS A 26 -9.03 9.07 11.55
N PHE A 27 -10.07 8.36 11.98
CA PHE A 27 -11.04 7.73 11.09
C PHE A 27 -12.44 8.27 11.36
N CYS A 28 -13.20 8.48 10.28
CA CYS A 28 -14.54 9.04 10.36
C CYS A 28 -15.45 8.32 9.35
N ASP A 29 -16.12 7.26 9.80
CA ASP A 29 -17.07 6.48 9.00
C ASP A 29 -18.45 7.17 8.88
N ALA A 30 -19.47 6.43 8.42
CA ALA A 30 -20.86 6.90 8.29
C ALA A 30 -21.49 7.37 9.61
N PHE A 31 -21.07 6.82 10.75
CA PHE A 31 -21.60 7.08 12.08
C PHE A 31 -20.81 8.15 12.84
N CYS A 32 -19.73 8.66 12.25
CA CYS A 32 -18.85 9.68 12.85
C CYS A 32 -19.59 10.96 13.29
N GLY A 33 -20.70 11.32 12.63
CA GLY A 33 -21.54 12.45 13.07
C GLY A 33 -22.18 12.24 14.46
N VAL A 34 -22.33 10.99 14.89
CA VAL A 34 -22.90 10.62 16.19
C VAL A 34 -21.82 10.31 17.21
N VAL A 35 -20.77 9.56 16.82
CA VAL A 35 -19.74 9.05 17.74
C VAL A 35 -18.45 9.88 17.75
N GLY A 36 -18.31 10.84 16.84
CA GLY A 36 -17.08 11.60 16.63
C GLY A 36 -16.00 10.82 15.86
N ASN A 37 -14.81 11.42 15.76
CA ASN A 37 -13.65 10.77 15.16
C ASN A 37 -13.19 9.60 16.03
N ARG A 38 -12.82 8.50 15.37
CA ARG A 38 -12.21 7.34 16.01
C ARG A 38 -10.69 7.42 15.92
N TYR A 39 -10.04 7.04 17.00
CA TYR A 39 -8.59 6.93 17.12
C TYR A 39 -8.22 5.48 17.36
N TYR A 40 -7.06 5.07 16.86
CA TYR A 40 -6.54 3.74 17.11
C TYR A 40 -5.82 3.69 18.46
N THR A 41 -6.19 2.74 19.31
CA THR A 41 -5.66 2.65 20.69
C THR A 41 -4.57 1.61 20.86
N TYR A 42 -4.35 0.74 19.87
CA TYR A 42 -3.34 -0.31 19.93
C TYR A 42 -2.06 0.11 19.19
N THR A 43 -0.95 -0.57 19.45
CA THR A 43 0.30 -0.39 18.69
C THR A 43 0.41 -1.35 17.51
N ASP A 44 -0.24 -2.51 17.60
CA ASP A 44 -0.18 -3.55 16.58
C ASP A 44 -1.23 -3.30 15.49
N PRO A 45 -0.86 -3.12 14.20
CA PRO A 45 -1.84 -2.95 13.12
C PRO A 45 -2.75 -4.16 12.89
N CYS A 46 -2.44 -5.34 13.44
CA CYS A 46 -3.27 -6.53 13.24
C CYS A 46 -4.66 -6.46 13.88
N TYR A 47 -4.90 -5.53 14.81
CA TYR A 47 -6.24 -5.29 15.37
C TYR A 47 -7.06 -4.25 14.60
N LEU A 48 -6.55 -3.73 13.46
CA LEU A 48 -7.33 -2.85 12.60
C LEU A 48 -8.58 -3.58 12.06
N ASN A 49 -9.74 -3.02 12.36
CA ASN A 49 -11.03 -3.49 11.89
C ASN A 49 -11.69 -2.45 10.97
N HIS A 50 -12.01 -2.85 9.73
CA HIS A 50 -12.63 -1.98 8.73
C HIS A 50 -14.00 -1.41 9.15
N ARG A 51 -14.66 -2.01 10.14
CA ARG A 51 -15.94 -1.51 10.68
C ARG A 51 -15.77 -0.15 11.35
N PHE A 52 -14.59 0.13 11.91
CA PHE A 52 -14.35 1.31 12.75
C PHE A 52 -13.26 2.20 12.16
N TYR A 53 -12.23 1.63 11.56
CA TYR A 53 -11.08 2.38 11.05
C TYR A 53 -11.20 2.55 9.54
N THR A 54 -12.15 3.38 9.12
CA THR A 54 -12.40 3.71 7.72
C THR A 54 -13.00 5.10 7.59
N ASN A 55 -12.87 5.70 6.40
CA ASN A 55 -13.54 6.94 6.03
C ASN A 55 -14.76 6.72 5.12
N ILE A 56 -15.08 5.46 4.83
CA ILE A 56 -16.22 5.10 3.99
C ILE A 56 -17.53 5.49 4.68
N LYS A 57 -18.40 6.18 3.95
CA LYS A 57 -19.70 6.70 4.43
C LYS A 57 -20.88 5.75 4.20
N ASP A 58 -20.59 4.51 3.85
CA ASP A 58 -21.56 3.43 3.75
C ASP A 58 -21.98 2.96 5.17
N SER A 59 -23.28 2.86 5.42
CA SER A 59 -23.82 2.43 6.71
C SER A 59 -23.65 0.92 6.93
N SER A 60 -23.62 0.14 5.86
CA SER A 60 -23.47 -1.32 5.94
C SER A 60 -22.05 -1.70 6.38
N VAL A 61 -21.93 -2.86 7.03
CA VAL A 61 -20.61 -3.41 7.40
C VAL A 61 -19.85 -3.83 6.13
N GLU A 62 -20.53 -4.52 5.21
CA GLU A 62 -19.93 -4.99 3.96
C GLU A 62 -19.46 -3.83 3.08
N GLY A 63 -20.27 -2.78 2.99
CA GLY A 63 -19.95 -1.57 2.25
C GLY A 63 -18.78 -0.77 2.84
N ARG A 64 -18.34 -1.04 4.08
CA ARG A 64 -17.12 -0.47 4.66
C ARG A 64 -15.88 -1.35 4.46
N ASN A 65 -16.01 -2.53 3.85
CA ASN A 65 -14.89 -3.43 3.61
C ASN A 65 -13.98 -2.91 2.48
N PRO A 66 -12.64 -2.84 2.66
CA PRO A 66 -11.69 -2.43 1.62
C PRO A 66 -11.73 -3.28 0.35
N CYS A 67 -12.16 -4.54 0.46
CA CYS A 67 -12.29 -5.48 -0.65
C CYS A 67 -13.70 -5.50 -1.28
N PHE A 68 -14.64 -4.67 -0.83
CA PHE A 68 -16.00 -4.71 -1.36
C PHE A 68 -16.03 -4.42 -2.86
N GLY A 69 -16.78 -5.23 -3.61
CA GLY A 69 -16.86 -5.15 -5.07
C GLY A 69 -15.61 -5.68 -5.80
N ARG A 70 -14.64 -6.25 -5.09
CA ARG A 70 -13.47 -6.94 -5.67
C ARG A 70 -13.75 -8.44 -5.78
N TYR A 71 -13.20 -9.08 -6.81
CA TYR A 71 -13.29 -10.54 -6.95
C TYR A 71 -12.48 -11.24 -5.85
N LYS A 72 -13.09 -12.23 -5.20
CA LYS A 72 -12.47 -12.99 -4.10
C LYS A 72 -11.39 -13.96 -4.58
N ASP A 73 -11.66 -14.68 -5.67
CA ASP A 73 -10.77 -15.71 -6.20
C ASP A 73 -9.81 -15.11 -7.23
N ARG A 74 -8.73 -14.51 -6.73
CA ARG A 74 -7.77 -13.75 -7.55
C ARG A 74 -6.70 -14.60 -8.25
N PHE A 75 -6.67 -15.90 -7.97
CA PHE A 75 -5.68 -16.86 -8.47
C PHE A 75 -6.33 -18.08 -9.15
N GLY A 76 -7.61 -17.98 -9.52
CA GLY A 76 -8.28 -19.02 -10.30
C GLY A 76 -7.72 -19.09 -11.73
N GLU A 77 -7.90 -20.24 -12.37
CA GLU A 77 -7.46 -20.47 -13.76
C GLU A 77 -8.12 -19.54 -14.78
N ASN A 78 -9.33 -19.06 -14.47
CA ASN A 78 -10.11 -18.13 -15.30
C ASN A 78 -9.76 -16.65 -15.03
N ALA A 79 -8.73 -16.38 -14.23
CA ALA A 79 -8.30 -15.02 -13.89
C ALA A 79 -7.50 -14.39 -15.03
N GLU A 80 -8.10 -13.46 -15.77
CA GLU A 80 -7.48 -12.81 -16.91
C GLU A 80 -6.71 -11.54 -16.54
N SER A 81 -5.55 -11.35 -17.18
CA SER A 81 -4.79 -10.11 -17.08
C SER A 81 -5.38 -9.04 -17.98
N TYR A 82 -5.29 -7.78 -17.56
CA TYR A 82 -5.80 -6.65 -18.31
C TYR A 82 -4.67 -6.02 -19.13
N CYS A 83 -4.74 -6.01 -20.45
CA CYS A 83 -3.69 -5.45 -21.30
C CYS A 83 -4.16 -4.26 -22.17
N ASN A 84 -5.44 -3.88 -22.07
CA ASN A 84 -6.01 -2.80 -22.89
C ASN A 84 -5.57 -1.42 -22.37
N SER A 85 -5.76 -0.38 -23.21
CA SER A 85 -5.28 0.99 -22.97
C SER A 85 -6.18 1.85 -22.09
N ASP A 86 -7.46 1.50 -21.92
CA ASP A 86 -8.43 2.32 -21.20
C ASP A 86 -8.22 2.36 -19.68
N LYS A 87 -7.59 1.33 -19.10
CA LYS A 87 -7.31 1.24 -17.65
C LYS A 87 -5.83 1.12 -17.30
N ILE A 88 -4.93 1.22 -18.27
CA ILE A 88 -3.49 1.22 -18.04
C ILE A 88 -2.90 2.49 -18.61
N ARG A 89 -2.23 3.27 -17.77
CA ARG A 89 -1.52 4.49 -18.18
C ARG A 89 -0.50 4.12 -19.27
N ASP A 90 -0.42 4.95 -20.30
CA ASP A 90 0.54 4.88 -21.41
C ASP A 90 0.39 3.65 -22.34
N ASN A 91 -0.46 2.67 -22.02
CA ASN A 91 -0.82 1.61 -22.96
C ASN A 91 -1.56 2.22 -24.16
N GLY A 92 -1.18 1.82 -25.38
CA GLY A 92 -1.75 2.35 -26.62
C GLY A 92 -1.01 3.57 -27.18
N GLU A 93 -0.01 4.10 -26.48
CA GLU A 93 0.96 5.01 -27.08
C GLU A 93 1.90 4.22 -28.00
N ARG A 94 2.09 4.69 -29.24
CA ARG A 94 2.81 4.00 -30.34
C ARG A 94 4.24 3.54 -30.00
N SER A 95 4.82 4.00 -28.90
CA SER A 95 6.22 3.82 -28.52
C SER A 95 6.43 3.35 -27.07
N ALA A 96 5.37 3.17 -26.27
CA ALA A 96 5.50 2.85 -24.84
C ALA A 96 5.65 1.34 -24.54
N GLY A 97 5.32 0.46 -25.49
CA GLY A 97 5.12 -0.96 -25.19
C GLY A 97 3.86 -1.19 -24.33
N GLY A 98 3.33 -2.41 -24.31
CA GLY A 98 2.14 -2.73 -23.52
C GLY A 98 2.50 -3.38 -22.19
N ALA A 99 1.87 -2.96 -21.09
CA ALA A 99 1.87 -3.67 -19.82
C ALA A 99 0.55 -4.44 -19.62
N CYS A 100 0.58 -5.53 -18.86
CA CYS A 100 -0.61 -6.30 -18.49
C CYS A 100 -0.80 -6.28 -16.98
N ALA A 101 -1.88 -5.68 -16.48
CA ALA A 101 -2.18 -5.66 -15.06
C ALA A 101 -2.71 -7.05 -14.62
N PRO A 102 -2.03 -7.75 -13.69
CA PRO A 102 -2.46 -9.07 -13.26
C PRO A 102 -3.78 -8.99 -12.49
N PHE A 103 -4.60 -10.04 -12.58
CA PHE A 103 -5.92 -10.08 -11.94
C PHE A 103 -5.89 -9.80 -10.43
N ARG A 104 -4.79 -10.16 -9.75
CA ARG A 104 -4.50 -9.79 -8.36
C ARG A 104 -4.52 -8.28 -8.13
N ARG A 105 -3.83 -7.50 -8.98
CA ARG A 105 -3.75 -6.03 -8.89
C ARG A 105 -5.08 -5.38 -9.25
N GLN A 106 -5.76 -5.90 -10.26
CA GLN A 106 -7.09 -5.41 -10.67
C GLN A 106 -8.10 -5.44 -9.52
N ASN A 107 -7.95 -6.43 -8.64
CA ASN A 107 -8.85 -6.70 -7.53
C ASN A 107 -8.23 -6.41 -6.15
N MET A 108 -7.33 -5.43 -6.08
CA MET A 108 -6.72 -5.02 -4.81
C MET A 108 -7.75 -4.41 -3.86
N CYS A 109 -7.59 -4.66 -2.55
CA CYS A 109 -8.47 -4.16 -1.50
C CYS A 109 -8.21 -2.69 -1.12
N ASP A 110 -8.29 -1.77 -2.08
CA ASP A 110 -7.96 -0.34 -1.94
C ASP A 110 -9.19 0.58 -1.84
N ARG A 111 -10.40 0.04 -1.70
CA ARG A 111 -11.64 0.85 -1.73
C ARG A 111 -11.67 1.94 -0.65
N ASN A 112 -11.08 1.70 0.52
CA ASN A 112 -11.01 2.71 1.58
C ASN A 112 -10.16 3.94 1.15
N LEU A 113 -9.20 3.76 0.24
CA LEU A 113 -8.39 4.86 -0.30
C LEU A 113 -9.18 5.75 -1.28
N GLU A 114 -10.33 5.31 -1.78
CA GLU A 114 -11.23 6.17 -2.56
C GLU A 114 -11.88 7.28 -1.71
N TYR A 115 -11.79 7.20 -0.38
CA TYR A 115 -12.42 8.11 0.57
C TYR A 115 -11.39 8.97 1.32
N LEU A 116 -10.22 9.22 0.74
CA LEU A 116 -9.18 10.06 1.35
C LEU A 116 -9.49 11.56 1.31
N ILE A 117 -10.35 12.01 0.40
CA ILE A 117 -10.81 13.41 0.34
C ILE A 117 -11.88 13.61 1.41
N ASN A 118 -11.46 14.08 2.58
CA ASN A 118 -12.31 14.39 3.72
C ASN A 118 -11.63 15.37 4.69
N GLU A 119 -12.33 15.72 5.78
CA GLU A 119 -11.87 16.69 6.78
C GLU A 119 -10.91 16.12 7.83
N ASN A 120 -10.89 14.82 8.05
CA ASN A 120 -10.07 14.19 9.09
C ASN A 120 -8.71 13.69 8.57
N THR A 121 -8.55 13.48 7.26
CA THR A 121 -7.33 12.97 6.64
C THR A 121 -6.46 14.14 6.19
N LYS A 122 -5.53 14.56 7.06
CA LYS A 122 -4.71 15.75 6.85
C LYS A 122 -3.22 15.52 7.10
N THR A 123 -2.87 14.48 7.86
CA THR A 123 -1.51 14.25 8.36
C THR A 123 -0.90 12.96 7.82
N THR A 124 0.41 12.79 8.01
CA THR A 124 1.11 11.52 7.74
C THR A 124 0.51 10.35 8.53
N HIS A 125 0.03 10.60 9.75
CA HIS A 125 -0.58 9.60 10.61
C HIS A 125 -1.89 9.10 10.03
N ASP A 126 -2.75 10.01 9.55
CA ASP A 126 -4.03 9.66 8.95
C ASP A 126 -3.85 8.86 7.65
N LEU A 127 -2.88 9.27 6.81
CA LEU A 127 -2.54 8.53 5.60
C LEU A 127 -2.04 7.13 5.94
N LEU A 128 -1.12 7.03 6.91
CA LEU A 128 -0.59 5.75 7.34
C LEU A 128 -1.72 4.83 7.79
N GLY A 129 -2.63 5.30 8.65
CA GLY A 129 -3.77 4.52 9.12
C GLY A 129 -4.61 3.94 7.97
N ASN A 130 -4.92 4.75 6.96
CA ASN A 130 -5.66 4.28 5.79
C ASN A 130 -4.88 3.23 4.98
N VAL A 131 -3.57 3.43 4.77
CA VAL A 131 -2.71 2.48 4.05
C VAL A 131 -2.55 1.17 4.83
N LEU A 132 -2.45 1.22 6.16
CA LEU A 132 -2.36 0.01 6.99
C LEU A 132 -3.65 -0.81 6.97
N VAL A 133 -4.82 -0.17 6.94
CA VAL A 133 -6.11 -0.85 6.74
C VAL A 133 -6.12 -1.55 5.38
N THR A 134 -5.74 -0.85 4.30
CA THR A 134 -5.61 -1.45 2.96
C THR A 134 -4.68 -2.66 2.98
N ALA A 135 -3.48 -2.52 3.54
CA ALA A 135 -2.49 -3.58 3.62
C ALA A 135 -3.00 -4.81 4.38
N LYS A 136 -3.61 -4.61 5.56
CA LYS A 136 -4.15 -5.72 6.36
C LYS A 136 -5.18 -6.55 5.60
N TYR A 137 -6.17 -5.88 4.98
CA TYR A 137 -7.26 -6.57 4.30
C TYR A 137 -6.82 -7.15 2.94
N GLU A 138 -5.91 -6.48 2.24
CA GLU A 138 -5.24 -7.06 1.07
C GLU A 138 -4.49 -8.34 1.44
N GLY A 139 -3.74 -8.31 2.54
CA GLY A 139 -2.98 -9.47 3.02
C GLY A 139 -3.87 -10.64 3.42
N GLU A 140 -4.95 -10.37 4.15
CA GLU A 140 -5.99 -11.33 4.47
C GLU A 140 -6.57 -11.99 3.21
N SER A 141 -6.93 -11.17 2.22
CA SER A 141 -7.47 -11.68 0.95
C SER A 141 -6.46 -12.56 0.22
N ILE A 142 -5.18 -12.17 0.14
CA ILE A 142 -4.13 -12.97 -0.50
C ILE A 142 -3.99 -14.32 0.20
N VAL A 143 -3.84 -14.33 1.53
CA VAL A 143 -3.68 -15.58 2.30
C VAL A 143 -4.88 -16.50 2.09
N ASN A 144 -6.10 -15.96 2.16
CA ASN A 144 -7.31 -16.74 1.97
C ASN A 144 -7.38 -17.40 0.60
N SER A 145 -6.92 -16.74 -0.46
CA SER A 145 -6.90 -17.33 -1.80
C SER A 145 -5.89 -18.47 -1.97
N TYR A 146 -4.90 -18.61 -1.10
CA TYR A 146 -3.90 -19.69 -1.14
C TYR A 146 -4.24 -20.87 -0.21
N THR A 147 -5.36 -20.83 0.51
CA THR A 147 -5.78 -21.87 1.46
C THR A 147 -5.84 -23.27 0.84
N ASN A 148 -6.20 -23.36 -0.45
CA ASN A 148 -6.34 -24.64 -1.16
C ASN A 148 -5.14 -25.00 -2.07
N SER A 149 -4.18 -24.09 -2.28
CA SER A 149 -3.10 -24.25 -3.28
C SER A 149 -1.70 -24.45 -2.66
N GLY A 150 -1.64 -24.58 -1.33
CA GLY A 150 -0.39 -24.68 -0.57
C GLY A 150 0.21 -23.33 -0.22
N THR A 151 0.94 -23.30 0.89
CA THR A 151 1.43 -22.06 1.53
C THR A 151 2.73 -21.51 0.91
N LEU A 152 3.35 -22.26 -0.01
CA LEU A 152 4.69 -21.97 -0.55
C LEU A 152 4.80 -20.60 -1.25
N ASN A 153 3.71 -20.12 -1.86
CA ASN A 153 3.70 -18.89 -2.67
C ASN A 153 3.05 -17.68 -1.99
N VAL A 154 2.56 -17.84 -0.75
CA VAL A 154 1.86 -16.76 -0.03
C VAL A 154 2.75 -15.52 0.12
N CYS A 155 4.00 -15.70 0.58
CA CYS A 155 4.91 -14.58 0.79
C CYS A 155 5.27 -13.85 -0.52
N ILE A 156 5.28 -14.53 -1.66
CA ILE A 156 5.49 -13.90 -2.98
C ILE A 156 4.24 -13.11 -3.40
N GLY A 157 3.05 -13.67 -3.20
CA GLY A 157 1.79 -12.96 -3.43
C GLY A 157 1.71 -11.67 -2.61
N LEU A 158 2.04 -11.75 -1.32
CA LEU A 158 2.13 -10.59 -0.42
C LEU A 158 3.21 -9.61 -0.89
N ALA A 159 4.41 -10.07 -1.26
CA ALA A 159 5.48 -9.19 -1.76
C ALA A 159 5.11 -8.44 -3.05
N ARG A 160 4.31 -9.05 -3.92
CA ARG A 160 3.76 -8.38 -5.12
C ARG A 160 2.71 -7.34 -4.75
N SER A 161 1.76 -7.68 -3.86
CA SER A 161 0.76 -6.72 -3.38
C SER A 161 1.39 -5.55 -2.60
N PHE A 162 2.43 -5.80 -1.82
CA PHE A 162 3.21 -4.76 -1.15
C PHE A 162 3.81 -3.75 -2.13
N ALA A 163 4.44 -4.24 -3.20
CA ALA A 163 5.05 -3.39 -4.20
C ALA A 163 4.01 -2.55 -4.96
N ASP A 164 2.85 -3.13 -5.26
CA ASP A 164 1.75 -2.41 -5.90
C ASP A 164 1.11 -1.37 -4.98
N ILE A 165 0.88 -1.67 -3.69
CA ILE A 165 0.46 -0.65 -2.70
C ILE A 165 1.48 0.49 -2.68
N GLY A 166 2.77 0.17 -2.69
CA GLY A 166 3.84 1.17 -2.76
C GLY A 166 3.77 2.03 -4.02
N ASP A 167 3.47 1.46 -5.18
CA ASP A 167 3.29 2.24 -6.40
C ASP A 167 2.02 3.09 -6.41
N ILE A 168 0.92 2.59 -5.82
CA ILE A 168 -0.31 3.37 -5.63
C ILE A 168 -0.01 4.60 -4.76
N VAL A 169 0.59 4.40 -3.58
CA VAL A 169 0.95 5.48 -2.66
C VAL A 169 1.92 6.48 -3.30
N ARG A 170 2.87 6.01 -4.10
CA ARG A 170 3.86 6.87 -4.78
C ARG A 170 3.32 7.55 -6.04
N GLY A 171 2.10 7.25 -6.48
CA GLY A 171 1.53 7.74 -7.74
C GLY A 171 2.21 7.17 -8.99
N ARG A 172 2.94 6.05 -8.84
CA ARG A 172 3.66 5.34 -9.91
C ARG A 172 2.86 4.19 -10.51
N ASP A 173 1.74 3.83 -9.88
CA ASP A 173 0.88 2.75 -10.37
C ASP A 173 0.25 3.11 -11.71
N MET A 174 0.37 2.19 -12.67
CA MET A 174 -0.12 2.33 -14.03
C MET A 174 -1.59 1.89 -14.16
N PHE A 175 -2.13 1.10 -13.23
CA PHE A 175 -3.50 0.60 -13.32
C PHE A 175 -4.50 1.62 -12.77
N LYS A 176 -5.35 2.13 -13.65
CA LYS A 176 -6.25 3.24 -13.40
C LYS A 176 -7.72 2.81 -13.56
N PRO A 177 -8.30 2.06 -12.60
CA PRO A 177 -9.69 1.64 -12.68
C PRO A 177 -10.66 2.81 -12.43
N ASN A 178 -10.23 3.80 -11.65
CA ASN A 178 -10.92 5.08 -11.42
C ASN A 178 -9.91 6.14 -10.94
N ASP A 179 -10.36 7.40 -10.85
CA ASP A 179 -9.52 8.53 -10.45
C ASP A 179 -9.46 8.78 -8.93
N LYS A 180 -10.33 8.15 -8.13
CA LYS A 180 -10.58 8.59 -6.75
C LYS A 180 -9.37 8.39 -5.84
N VAL A 181 -8.72 7.23 -5.95
CA VAL A 181 -7.53 6.91 -5.14
C VAL A 181 -6.40 7.89 -5.42
N GLU A 182 -6.05 8.12 -6.69
CA GLU A 182 -4.99 9.05 -7.07
C GLU A 182 -5.32 10.49 -6.67
N LYS A 183 -6.56 10.97 -6.94
CA LYS A 183 -7.00 12.31 -6.53
C LYS A 183 -6.94 12.48 -5.01
N GLY A 184 -7.38 11.48 -4.27
CA GLY A 184 -7.33 11.47 -2.81
C GLY A 184 -5.90 11.50 -2.27
N LEU A 185 -5.00 10.68 -2.82
CA LEU A 185 -3.59 10.71 -2.45
C LEU A 185 -2.95 12.06 -2.78
N ARG A 186 -3.26 12.69 -3.92
CA ARG A 186 -2.73 14.03 -4.28
C ARG A 186 -3.14 15.06 -3.24
N GLU A 187 -4.42 15.06 -2.88
CA GLU A 187 -4.95 15.98 -1.88
C GLU A 187 -4.35 15.77 -0.49
N VAL A 188 -4.18 14.51 -0.06
CA VAL A 188 -3.57 14.21 1.25
C VAL A 188 -2.09 14.59 1.27
N PHE A 189 -1.33 14.30 0.21
CA PHE A 189 0.09 14.69 0.14
C PHE A 189 0.29 16.21 0.04
N ARG A 190 -0.62 16.94 -0.62
CA ARG A 190 -0.66 18.40 -0.59
C ARG A 190 -0.82 18.92 0.84
N LYS A 191 -1.80 18.40 1.59
CA LYS A 191 -2.02 18.74 3.01
C LYS A 191 -0.82 18.38 3.89
N ILE A 192 -0.19 17.22 3.67
CA ILE A 192 1.02 16.82 4.39
C ILE A 192 2.14 17.82 4.10
N HIS A 193 2.39 18.17 2.83
CA HIS A 193 3.40 19.16 2.43
C HIS A 193 3.15 20.52 3.10
N GLU A 194 1.90 21.00 3.08
CA GLU A 194 1.49 22.24 3.75
C GLU A 194 1.68 22.22 5.27
N GLY A 195 1.62 21.04 5.89
CA GLY A 195 1.88 20.84 7.32
C GLY A 195 3.37 20.75 7.70
N LEU A 196 4.29 20.70 6.73
CA LEU A 196 5.73 20.64 6.99
C LEU A 196 6.32 22.02 7.38
N GLY A 197 7.47 21.99 8.05
CA GLY A 197 8.29 23.17 8.31
C GLY A 197 8.90 23.75 7.03
N THR A 198 9.39 24.99 7.08
CA THR A 198 9.96 25.68 5.90
C THR A 198 11.12 24.90 5.25
N PRO A 199 12.14 24.42 5.99
CA PRO A 199 13.25 23.68 5.37
C PRO A 199 12.78 22.40 4.67
N GLU A 200 11.80 21.70 5.25
CA GLU A 200 11.21 20.49 4.68
C GLU A 200 10.40 20.78 3.43
N LYS A 201 9.59 21.85 3.43
CA LYS A 201 8.79 22.28 2.27
C LYS A 201 9.67 22.59 1.07
N ASP A 202 10.78 23.29 1.31
CA ASP A 202 11.75 23.63 0.27
C ASP A 202 12.46 22.38 -0.27
N TYR A 203 12.85 21.45 0.61
CA TYR A 203 13.45 20.18 0.20
C TYR A 203 12.48 19.31 -0.60
N TYR A 204 11.19 19.29 -0.24
CA TYR A 204 10.12 18.54 -0.90
C TYR A 204 9.25 19.40 -1.81
N LYS A 205 9.82 20.46 -2.39
CA LYS A 205 9.09 21.34 -3.30
C LYS A 205 8.47 20.52 -4.43
N ASP A 206 7.18 20.76 -4.70
CA ASP A 206 6.48 20.13 -5.80
C ASP A 206 7.12 20.55 -7.13
N ASP A 207 7.17 19.61 -8.08
CA ASP A 207 7.72 19.82 -9.42
C ASP A 207 6.74 20.55 -10.37
N GLY A 208 5.61 21.02 -9.84
CA GLY A 208 4.53 21.65 -10.59
C GLY A 208 3.46 20.66 -11.06
N SER A 209 3.66 19.34 -10.88
CA SER A 209 2.68 18.32 -11.26
C SER A 209 1.56 18.15 -10.23
N GLY A 210 1.73 18.67 -9.01
CA GLY A 210 0.87 18.40 -7.86
C GLY A 210 0.93 16.94 -7.38
N ASN A 211 1.88 16.14 -7.88
CA ASN A 211 2.04 14.74 -7.51
C ASN A 211 2.98 14.56 -6.32
N HIS A 212 3.74 15.59 -5.94
CA HIS A 212 4.67 15.56 -4.80
C HIS A 212 5.60 14.32 -4.82
N VAL A 213 6.10 13.93 -6.00
CA VAL A 213 6.80 12.64 -6.23
C VAL A 213 7.87 12.37 -5.17
N LYS A 214 8.76 13.34 -4.93
CA LYS A 214 9.85 13.23 -3.94
C LYS A 214 9.34 13.02 -2.52
N LEU A 215 8.26 13.72 -2.13
CA LEU A 215 7.63 13.58 -0.81
C LEU A 215 6.99 12.19 -0.65
N ARG A 216 6.28 11.70 -1.67
CA ARG A 216 5.63 10.40 -1.65
C ARG A 216 6.62 9.25 -1.55
N GLU A 217 7.74 9.35 -2.27
CA GLU A 217 8.83 8.37 -2.21
C GLU A 217 9.45 8.31 -0.81
N ALA A 218 9.80 9.47 -0.24
CA ALA A 218 10.34 9.53 1.11
C ALA A 218 9.32 9.01 2.15
N TRP A 219 8.04 9.34 1.99
CA TRP A 219 6.97 8.84 2.86
C TRP A 219 6.85 7.31 2.81
N TRP A 220 6.89 6.71 1.62
CA TRP A 220 6.87 5.26 1.49
C TRP A 220 8.06 4.63 2.20
N ASN A 221 9.28 5.13 1.95
CA ASN A 221 10.51 4.55 2.49
C ASN A 221 10.49 4.43 4.02
N VAL A 222 10.00 5.47 4.70
CA VAL A 222 10.01 5.53 6.18
C VAL A 222 8.85 4.76 6.84
N ASN A 223 7.82 4.39 6.07
CA ASN A 223 6.62 3.72 6.57
C ASN A 223 6.44 2.28 6.05
N ARG A 224 7.24 1.85 5.06
CA ARG A 224 7.11 0.55 4.38
C ARG A 224 7.20 -0.65 5.33
N ASP A 225 7.94 -0.53 6.42
CA ASP A 225 8.03 -1.54 7.49
C ASP A 225 6.68 -1.75 8.19
N GLN A 226 6.00 -0.65 8.53
CA GLN A 226 4.66 -0.69 9.13
C GLN A 226 3.64 -1.29 8.16
N VAL A 227 3.72 -0.93 6.87
CA VAL A 227 2.85 -1.48 5.82
C VAL A 227 3.05 -2.99 5.66
N TRP A 228 4.30 -3.46 5.64
CA TRP A 228 4.60 -4.89 5.59
C TRP A 228 4.08 -5.64 6.81
N LYS A 229 4.23 -5.06 8.02
CA LYS A 229 3.69 -5.64 9.25
C LYS A 229 2.18 -5.82 9.16
N ALA A 230 1.45 -4.79 8.72
CA ALA A 230 0.00 -4.89 8.51
C ALA A 230 -0.37 -5.94 7.46
N LEU A 231 0.35 -5.97 6.33
CA LEU A 231 0.12 -6.92 5.23
C LEU A 231 0.33 -8.39 5.63
N THR A 232 1.27 -8.65 6.53
CA THR A 232 1.64 -10.01 6.95
C THR A 232 0.91 -10.50 8.20
N CYS A 233 -0.02 -9.71 8.77
CA CYS A 233 -0.76 -10.06 9.98
C CYS A 233 -1.40 -11.46 9.94
N ASN A 234 -1.95 -11.85 8.78
CA ASN A 234 -2.64 -13.12 8.58
C ASN A 234 -1.77 -14.19 7.89
N ALA A 235 -0.48 -13.92 7.63
CA ALA A 235 0.39 -14.92 7.02
C ALA A 235 0.52 -16.15 7.93
N PRO A 236 0.56 -17.39 7.40
CA PRO A 236 0.76 -18.60 8.21
C PRO A 236 2.07 -18.61 8.99
N ASP A 237 2.11 -19.24 10.17
CA ASP A 237 3.31 -19.26 11.01
C ASP A 237 4.50 -20.01 10.38
N ASN A 238 4.24 -20.97 9.50
CA ASN A 238 5.27 -21.81 8.89
C ASN A 238 5.73 -21.34 7.50
N VAL A 239 5.35 -20.14 7.05
CA VAL A 239 5.81 -19.60 5.76
C VAL A 239 6.92 -18.58 5.92
N ASN A 240 7.94 -18.71 5.07
CA ASN A 240 9.08 -17.81 5.05
C ASN A 240 9.24 -17.16 3.67
N TYR A 241 9.70 -15.91 3.67
CA TYR A 241 10.10 -15.23 2.44
C TYR A 241 11.55 -15.58 2.13
N PHE A 242 11.81 -16.17 0.97
CA PHE A 242 13.14 -16.59 0.53
C PHE A 242 13.67 -15.69 -0.57
N ARG A 243 14.97 -15.39 -0.52
CA ARG A 243 15.68 -14.65 -1.56
C ARG A 243 17.08 -15.21 -1.78
N LYS A 244 17.46 -15.37 -3.05
CA LYS A 244 18.83 -15.66 -3.47
C LYS A 244 19.51 -14.39 -3.98
N TYR A 245 20.78 -14.20 -3.63
CA TYR A 245 21.61 -13.09 -4.07
C TYR A 245 22.49 -13.48 -5.26
N SER A 246 23.09 -12.47 -5.90
CA SER A 246 23.93 -12.64 -7.09
C SER A 246 25.23 -13.40 -6.82
N ASP A 247 25.73 -13.34 -5.58
CA ASP A 247 26.91 -14.10 -5.12
C ASP A 247 26.58 -15.56 -4.76
N GLY A 248 25.34 -15.99 -4.97
CA GLY A 248 24.87 -17.35 -4.66
C GLY A 248 24.38 -17.53 -3.23
N SER A 249 24.62 -16.57 -2.33
CA SER A 249 24.12 -16.62 -0.95
C SER A 249 22.59 -16.52 -0.90
N SER A 250 21.98 -17.06 0.16
CA SER A 250 20.54 -17.01 0.39
C SER A 250 20.22 -16.31 1.70
N ASN A 251 19.05 -15.69 1.75
CA ASN A 251 18.47 -15.11 2.95
C ASN A 251 16.99 -15.46 3.00
N PHE A 252 16.50 -15.71 4.20
CA PHE A 252 15.13 -16.10 4.46
C PHE A 252 14.67 -15.51 5.79
N SER A 253 13.37 -15.26 5.90
CA SER A 253 12.79 -14.92 7.19
C SER A 253 12.94 -16.09 8.15
N SER A 254 13.36 -15.82 9.38
CA SER A 254 13.63 -16.82 10.42
C SER A 254 12.46 -17.04 11.39
N GLU A 255 11.54 -16.08 11.52
CA GLU A 255 10.45 -16.10 12.50
C GLU A 255 9.09 -16.51 11.91
N GLY A 256 9.05 -16.99 10.66
CA GLY A 256 7.80 -17.34 10.01
C GLY A 256 6.96 -16.12 9.62
N LYS A 257 5.69 -16.35 9.25
CA LYS A 257 4.74 -15.29 8.82
C LYS A 257 5.33 -14.31 7.80
N CYS A 258 6.15 -14.79 6.88
CA CYS A 258 6.84 -13.96 5.88
C CYS A 258 7.69 -12.82 6.51
N GLY A 259 8.25 -13.02 7.71
CA GLY A 259 9.06 -12.03 8.42
C GLY A 259 8.26 -10.96 9.16
N HIS A 260 7.03 -11.26 9.59
CA HIS A 260 6.13 -10.31 10.27
C HIS A 260 6.76 -9.61 11.48
N LYS A 261 7.59 -10.32 12.25
CA LYS A 261 8.23 -9.83 13.49
C LYS A 261 9.68 -9.38 13.33
N GLU A 262 10.24 -9.51 12.14
CA GLU A 262 11.67 -9.22 11.86
C GLU A 262 11.94 -7.74 11.54
N GLY A 263 10.92 -6.89 11.70
CA GLY A 263 11.01 -5.45 11.47
C GLY A 263 11.06 -5.09 9.99
N SER A 264 12.26 -5.11 9.39
CA SER A 264 12.45 -4.65 8.01
C SER A 264 11.98 -5.69 6.98
N PRO A 265 11.19 -5.31 5.96
CA PRO A 265 10.78 -6.22 4.91
C PRO A 265 11.98 -6.75 4.11
N LEU A 266 12.09 -8.08 3.97
CA LEU A 266 13.15 -8.73 3.19
C LEU A 266 12.98 -8.51 1.67
N THR A 267 11.74 -8.31 1.22
CA THR A 267 11.44 -7.97 -0.18
C THR A 267 11.92 -6.56 -0.53
N ASN A 268 12.37 -6.41 -1.78
CA ASN A 268 12.73 -5.13 -2.39
C ASN A 268 11.99 -4.94 -3.73
N LEU A 269 10.87 -5.66 -3.92
CA LEU A 269 10.05 -5.56 -5.12
C LEU A 269 9.43 -4.17 -5.27
N ASP A 270 9.17 -3.47 -4.17
CA ASP A 270 8.73 -2.06 -4.18
C ASP A 270 9.77 -1.11 -4.79
N TYR A 271 11.00 -1.55 -5.04
CA TYR A 271 12.04 -0.80 -5.78
C TYR A 271 12.37 -1.43 -7.14
N VAL A 272 11.45 -2.20 -7.71
CA VAL A 272 11.52 -2.75 -9.08
C VAL A 272 10.41 -2.10 -9.89
N PRO A 273 10.64 -1.59 -11.12
CA PRO A 273 9.59 -1.02 -11.96
C PRO A 273 8.37 -1.94 -12.13
N GLN A 274 7.16 -1.37 -12.10
CA GLN A 274 5.91 -2.13 -12.08
C GLN A 274 5.78 -3.12 -13.24
N PHE A 275 6.10 -2.69 -14.46
CA PHE A 275 6.09 -3.54 -15.65
C PHE A 275 6.92 -4.83 -15.50
N LEU A 276 8.07 -4.77 -14.81
CA LEU A 276 8.93 -5.95 -14.61
C LEU A 276 8.40 -6.90 -13.52
N ARG A 277 7.45 -6.45 -12.71
CA ARG A 277 6.85 -7.26 -11.63
C ARG A 277 5.56 -7.93 -12.07
N TRP A 278 4.86 -7.32 -13.02
CA TRP A 278 3.62 -7.79 -13.60
C TRP A 278 3.85 -8.96 -14.55
#